data_AF-X1QK93-F1
#
_entry.id   AF-X1QK93-F1
#
_cell.length_a   1.000
_cell.length_b   1.000
_cell.length_c   1.000
_cell.angle_alpha   90.00
_cell.angle_beta   90.00
_cell.angle_gamma   90.00
#
_symmetry.space_group_name_H-M   'P 1'
#
loop_
_entity.id
_entity.type
_entity.pdbx_description
1 polymer ?
#
loop_
_entity_poly.entity_id
_entity_poly.type
_entity_poly.pdbx_seq_one_letter_code
_entity_poly.pdbx_strand_id
1 'polypeptide(L)'
;MREKAGEYIENTEDEYISKTTVSGKKIIINLRTVKKFFRIFPHAINYYFLRVLQRIQMGIPKKYIFNIFNKVPFPKNKIKVIYFFDYIKYDLVKIIQTLEKEVKWKGPTNQEDRFDCLLHPFVNHVFLQSLGISSDGYISSNIIRNRNLRRNEALLKENHIRKTVEKECRNIINELDLKDYKMPIIKKSYN
;
A
#
# COMPACT_ATOMS: atom_id res chain seq x y z
N MET A 1 -18.26 -11.90 -31.95
CA MET A 1 -18.08 -10.43 -31.92
C MET A 1 -16.79 -10.14 -31.16
N ARG A 2 -15.81 -9.52 -31.82
CA ARG A 2 -14.49 -9.21 -31.25
C ARG A 2 -14.59 -7.90 -30.46
N GLU A 3 -14.56 -7.99 -29.14
CA GLU A 3 -14.40 -6.82 -28.29
C GLU A 3 -12.97 -6.29 -28.39
N LYS A 4 -12.86 -4.97 -28.60
CA LYS A 4 -11.60 -4.26 -28.74
C LYS A 4 -10.85 -4.32 -27.40
N ALA A 5 -9.58 -4.72 -27.46
CA ALA A 5 -8.65 -4.64 -26.34
C ALA A 5 -8.58 -3.19 -25.83
N GLY A 6 -8.99 -2.99 -24.57
CA GLY A 6 -8.87 -1.72 -23.89
C GLY A 6 -7.40 -1.36 -23.71
N GLU A 7 -7.01 -0.19 -24.20
CA GLU A 7 -5.73 0.45 -23.94
C GLU A 7 -5.61 0.70 -22.43
N TYR A 8 -4.72 -0.04 -21.77
CA TYR A 8 -4.30 0.25 -20.41
C TYR A 8 -3.34 1.44 -20.46
N ILE A 9 -3.82 2.61 -20.03
CA ILE A 9 -2.96 3.78 -19.77
C ILE A 9 -2.29 3.53 -18.43
N GLU A 10 -1.03 3.08 -18.46
CA GLU A 10 -0.20 2.91 -17.28
C GLU A 10 0.27 4.29 -16.80
N ASN A 11 -0.10 4.66 -15.57
CA ASN A 11 0.22 5.94 -14.95
C ASN A 11 1.75 6.14 -14.86
N THR A 12 2.22 7.29 -15.33
CA THR A 12 3.61 7.78 -15.28
C THR A 12 4.02 8.23 -13.87
N GLU A 13 4.04 7.32 -12.90
CA GLU A 13 4.42 7.61 -11.50
C GLU A 13 5.89 7.27 -11.15
N ASP A 14 6.70 6.81 -12.11
CA ASP A 14 8.06 6.30 -11.84
C ASP A 14 9.20 7.34 -11.88
N GLU A 15 8.90 8.64 -11.97
CA GLU A 15 9.92 9.71 -12.09
C GLU A 15 10.21 10.47 -10.77
N TYR A 16 10.04 9.82 -9.62
CA TYR A 16 10.54 10.36 -8.35
C TYR A 16 11.43 9.32 -7.66
N ILE A 17 12.65 9.74 -7.30
CA ILE A 17 13.71 9.01 -6.59
C ILE A 17 14.78 8.39 -7.51
N SER A 18 15.67 9.24 -8.03
CA SER A 18 17.11 8.97 -7.93
C SER A 18 17.90 10.25 -8.22
N LYS A 19 18.38 10.93 -7.17
CA LYS A 19 19.54 11.83 -7.20
C LYS A 19 19.92 12.20 -5.76
N THR A 20 20.53 11.25 -5.07
CA THR A 20 21.36 11.56 -3.89
C THR A 20 22.82 11.33 -4.27
N THR A 21 23.45 12.40 -4.72
CA THR A 21 24.91 12.50 -4.84
C THR A 21 25.53 12.43 -3.45
N VAL A 22 26.16 11.31 -3.12
CA VAL A 22 26.94 11.16 -1.89
C VAL A 22 28.27 11.88 -2.07
N SER A 23 28.33 13.12 -1.58
CA SER A 23 29.56 13.90 -1.46
C SER A 23 30.48 13.26 -0.43
N GLY A 24 31.74 13.03 -0.82
CA GLY A 24 32.75 12.33 -0.03
C GLY A 24 33.11 13.09 1.24
N LYS A 25 32.69 12.56 2.39
CA LYS A 25 33.30 12.85 3.69
C LYS A 25 33.91 11.56 4.23
N LYS A 26 35.20 11.61 4.57
CA LYS A 26 35.92 10.52 5.24
C LYS A 26 35.20 10.16 6.55
N ILE A 27 34.66 8.95 6.61
CA ILE A 27 33.98 8.43 7.81
C ILE A 27 35.04 7.88 8.76
N ILE A 28 35.23 8.55 9.90
CA ILE A 28 35.95 7.99 11.05
C ILE A 28 35.02 6.95 11.68
N ILE A 29 35.34 5.67 11.53
CA ILE A 29 34.50 4.56 12.02
C ILE A 29 34.74 4.37 13.52
N ASN A 30 33.70 4.61 14.33
CA ASN A 30 33.71 4.36 15.77
C ASN A 30 33.72 2.85 16.08
N LEU A 31 34.55 2.39 17.03
CA LEU A 31 34.67 0.98 17.46
C LEU A 31 33.33 0.34 17.90
N ARG A 32 32.37 1.12 18.43
CA ARG A 32 31.01 0.62 18.73
C ARG A 32 30.21 0.25 17.47
N THR A 33 30.45 0.96 16.37
CA THR A 33 29.83 0.69 15.07
C THR A 33 30.39 -0.60 14.46
N VAL A 34 31.67 -0.88 14.68
CA VAL A 34 32.35 -2.10 14.20
C VAL A 34 31.72 -3.36 14.80
N LYS A 35 31.46 -3.40 16.13
CA LYS A 35 30.78 -4.55 16.76
C LYS A 35 29.37 -4.79 16.20
N LYS A 36 28.60 -3.72 15.95
CA LYS A 36 27.29 -3.83 15.29
C LYS A 36 27.42 -4.30 13.85
N PHE A 37 28.45 -3.86 13.13
CA PHE A 37 28.74 -4.29 11.77
C PHE A 37 29.01 -5.79 11.70
N PHE A 38 29.83 -6.35 12.61
CA PHE A 38 30.07 -7.80 12.67
C PHE A 38 28.81 -8.62 12.96
N ARG A 39 27.83 -8.05 13.69
CA ARG A 39 26.53 -8.71 13.91
C ARG A 39 25.65 -8.66 12.65
N ILE A 40 25.70 -7.58 11.88
CA ILE A 40 24.87 -7.37 10.67
C ILE A 40 25.47 -8.09 9.46
N PHE A 41 26.78 -8.19 9.39
CA PHE A 41 27.53 -8.77 8.27
C PHE A 41 27.08 -10.18 7.86
N PRO A 42 26.92 -11.18 8.75
CA PRO A 42 26.43 -12.50 8.34
C PRO A 42 25.00 -12.44 7.77
N HIS A 43 24.14 -11.56 8.30
CA HIS A 43 22.80 -11.35 7.74
C HIS A 43 22.86 -10.69 6.35
N ALA A 44 23.79 -9.77 6.12
CA ALA A 44 23.99 -9.14 4.83
C ALA A 44 24.49 -10.14 3.77
N ILE A 45 25.44 -11.00 4.14
CA ILE A 45 25.90 -12.11 3.29
C ILE A 45 24.75 -13.07 2.98
N ASN A 46 24.02 -13.52 4.01
CA ASN A 46 22.92 -14.44 3.83
C ASN A 46 21.81 -13.84 2.93
N TYR A 47 21.48 -12.57 3.14
CA TYR A 47 20.55 -11.83 2.29
C TYR A 47 21.03 -11.77 0.83
N TYR A 48 22.32 -11.47 0.60
CA TYR A 48 22.90 -11.47 -0.73
C TYR A 48 22.80 -12.85 -1.39
N PHE A 49 23.16 -13.90 -0.66
CA PHE A 49 23.12 -15.28 -1.15
C PHE A 49 21.70 -15.73 -1.50
N LEU A 50 20.73 -15.52 -0.61
CA LEU A 50 19.32 -15.85 -0.84
C LEU A 50 18.74 -15.07 -2.04
N ARG A 51 19.12 -13.80 -2.21
CA ARG A 51 18.74 -13.00 -3.38
C ARG A 51 19.29 -13.58 -4.68
N VAL A 52 20.54 -14.05 -4.68
CA VAL A 52 21.15 -14.69 -5.85
C VAL A 52 20.45 -16.01 -6.18
N LEU A 53 20.21 -16.86 -5.18
CA LEU A 53 19.47 -18.13 -5.36
C LEU A 53 18.06 -17.89 -5.90
N GLN A 54 17.33 -16.93 -5.34
CA GLN A 54 16.00 -16.55 -5.82
C GLN A 54 16.05 -16.13 -7.30
N ARG A 55 17.06 -15.35 -7.70
CA ARG A 55 17.22 -14.91 -9.09
C ARG A 55 17.53 -16.08 -10.04
N ILE A 56 18.32 -17.06 -9.60
CA ILE A 56 18.56 -18.29 -10.35
C ILE A 56 17.25 -19.07 -10.51
N GLN A 57 16.49 -19.27 -9.44
CA GLN A 57 15.21 -20.00 -9.45
C GLN A 57 14.16 -19.35 -10.36
N MET A 58 14.15 -18.02 -10.44
CA MET A 58 13.28 -17.25 -11.34
C MET A 58 13.72 -17.27 -12.82
N GLY A 59 14.84 -17.90 -13.16
CA GLY A 59 15.35 -17.94 -14.53
C GLY A 59 15.84 -16.58 -15.06
N ILE A 60 16.29 -15.69 -14.17
CA ILE A 60 16.77 -14.36 -14.55
C ILE A 60 18.07 -14.49 -15.38
N PRO A 61 18.26 -13.68 -16.46
CA PRO A 61 19.47 -13.76 -17.27
C PRO A 61 20.76 -13.57 -16.46
N LYS A 62 21.81 -14.35 -16.75
CA LYS A 62 23.08 -14.41 -16.00
C LYS A 62 23.67 -13.03 -15.65
N LYS A 63 23.57 -12.06 -16.56
CA LYS A 63 24.05 -10.68 -16.35
C LYS A 63 23.39 -9.93 -15.18
N TYR A 64 22.21 -10.37 -14.71
CA TYR A 64 21.47 -9.75 -13.60
C TYR A 64 21.44 -10.60 -12.33
N ILE A 65 22.03 -11.80 -12.33
CA ILE A 65 21.96 -12.70 -11.17
C ILE A 65 22.74 -12.12 -9.98
N PHE A 66 23.99 -11.70 -10.21
CA PHE A 66 24.87 -11.17 -9.15
C PHE A 66 24.68 -9.68 -8.86
N ASN A 67 24.01 -8.95 -9.75
CA ASN A 67 23.69 -7.55 -9.56
C ASN A 67 22.30 -7.38 -8.92
N ILE A 68 22.23 -7.68 -7.62
CA ILE A 68 20.98 -7.71 -6.85
C ILE A 68 20.28 -6.35 -6.77
N PHE A 69 21.02 -5.25 -6.96
CA PHE A 69 20.52 -3.88 -6.90
C PHE A 69 20.00 -3.38 -8.25
N ASN A 70 20.44 -3.98 -9.36
CA ASN A 70 19.90 -3.64 -10.67
C ASN A 70 18.50 -4.22 -10.87
N LYS A 71 17.62 -3.38 -11.44
CA LYS A 71 16.31 -3.79 -11.93
C LYS A 71 16.50 -4.78 -13.09
N VAL A 72 15.82 -5.92 -13.02
CA VAL A 72 15.74 -6.85 -14.15
C VAL A 72 14.84 -6.21 -15.20
N PRO A 73 15.26 -6.09 -16.46
CA PRO A 73 14.42 -5.49 -17.49
C PRO A 73 13.17 -6.34 -17.68
N PHE A 74 12.01 -5.72 -17.48
CA PHE A 74 10.72 -6.38 -17.73
C PHE A 74 10.46 -6.38 -19.24
N PRO A 75 10.20 -7.54 -19.88
CA PRO A 75 10.08 -7.64 -21.32
C PRO A 75 8.75 -7.01 -21.80
N LYS A 76 8.76 -5.72 -22.15
CA LYS A 76 7.56 -4.94 -22.54
C LYS A 76 6.70 -5.59 -23.63
N ASN A 77 7.32 -6.32 -24.57
CA ASN A 77 6.64 -6.80 -25.78
C ASN A 77 6.32 -8.30 -25.78
N LYS A 78 6.56 -9.03 -24.66
CA LYS A 78 6.35 -10.48 -24.58
C LYS A 78 5.65 -10.92 -23.28
N ILE A 79 4.87 -10.04 -22.67
CA ILE A 79 4.08 -10.39 -21.48
C ILE A 79 2.78 -11.02 -21.96
N LYS A 80 2.66 -12.33 -21.78
CA LYS A 80 1.36 -13.00 -21.87
C LYS A 80 0.76 -12.99 -20.47
N VAL A 81 -0.26 -12.17 -20.26
CA VAL A 81 -1.02 -12.21 -19.00
C VAL A 81 -1.86 -13.49 -19.01
N ILE A 82 -1.59 -14.37 -18.04
CA ILE A 82 -2.36 -15.59 -17.83
C ILE A 82 -3.25 -15.33 -16.62
N TYR A 83 -4.55 -15.23 -16.86
CA TYR A 83 -5.53 -15.16 -15.78
C TYR A 83 -5.86 -16.60 -15.35
N PHE A 84 -5.65 -16.91 -14.07
CA PHE A 84 -6.03 -18.21 -13.50
C PHE A 84 -7.55 -18.33 -13.30
N PHE A 85 -8.25 -17.21 -13.30
CA PHE A 85 -9.69 -17.10 -13.10
C PHE A 85 -10.28 -16.08 -14.06
N ASP A 86 -11.56 -16.22 -14.36
CA ASP A 86 -12.31 -15.19 -15.06
C ASP A 86 -12.62 -14.05 -14.08
N TYR A 87 -11.85 -12.98 -14.19
CA TYR A 87 -12.05 -11.80 -13.36
C TYR A 87 -13.23 -10.98 -13.89
N ILE A 88 -14.25 -10.80 -13.05
CA ILE A 88 -15.33 -9.86 -13.31
C ILE A 88 -14.92 -8.46 -12.85
N LYS A 89 -15.47 -7.43 -13.51
CA LYS A 89 -15.27 -6.04 -13.08
C LYS A 89 -15.76 -5.87 -11.64
N TYR A 90 -14.92 -5.31 -10.79
CA TYR A 90 -15.27 -5.03 -9.41
C TYR A 90 -16.41 -3.98 -9.35
N ASP A 91 -17.52 -4.37 -8.73
CA ASP A 91 -18.71 -3.55 -8.51
C ASP A 91 -19.17 -3.76 -7.07
N LEU A 92 -18.76 -2.83 -6.20
CA LEU A 92 -19.04 -2.89 -4.77
C LEU A 92 -20.55 -2.94 -4.48
N VAL A 93 -21.35 -2.16 -5.20
CA VAL A 93 -22.80 -2.09 -5.01
C VAL A 93 -23.42 -3.45 -5.32
N LYS A 94 -23.04 -4.05 -6.44
CA LYS A 94 -23.53 -5.38 -6.83
C LYS A 94 -23.07 -6.46 -5.85
N ILE A 95 -21.83 -6.38 -5.36
CA ILE A 95 -21.29 -7.34 -4.39
C ILE A 95 -22.08 -7.26 -3.09
N ILE A 96 -22.28 -6.06 -2.52
CA ILE A 96 -23.05 -5.86 -1.29
C ILE A 96 -24.48 -6.36 -1.48
N GLN A 97 -25.17 -5.97 -2.56
CA GLN A 97 -26.53 -6.43 -2.85
C GLN A 97 -26.62 -7.95 -2.98
N THR A 98 -25.62 -8.59 -3.60
CA THR A 98 -25.57 -10.05 -3.74
C THR A 98 -25.37 -10.72 -2.38
N LEU A 99 -24.48 -10.18 -1.55
CA LEU A 99 -24.24 -10.69 -0.20
C LEU A 99 -25.48 -10.53 0.70
N GLU A 100 -26.14 -9.38 0.66
CA GLU A 100 -27.39 -9.14 1.40
C GLU A 100 -28.52 -10.07 0.95
N LYS A 101 -28.64 -10.31 -0.36
CA LYS A 101 -29.73 -11.12 -0.91
C LYS A 101 -29.51 -12.62 -0.71
N GLU A 102 -28.34 -13.13 -1.07
CA GLU A 102 -28.08 -14.58 -1.18
C GLU A 102 -27.67 -15.19 0.16
N VAL A 103 -26.86 -14.47 0.96
CA VAL A 103 -26.34 -14.98 2.23
C VAL A 103 -26.86 -14.21 3.45
N LYS A 104 -27.78 -13.25 3.24
CA LYS A 104 -28.34 -12.40 4.29
C LYS A 104 -27.28 -11.69 5.12
N TRP A 105 -26.13 -11.42 4.49
CA TRP A 105 -25.03 -10.73 5.16
C TRP A 105 -25.46 -9.30 5.49
N LYS A 106 -25.07 -8.82 6.68
CA LYS A 106 -25.29 -7.45 7.11
C LYS A 106 -23.97 -6.88 7.59
N GLY A 107 -23.50 -5.83 6.92
CA GLY A 107 -22.33 -5.09 7.36
C GLY A 107 -22.62 -4.24 8.61
N PRO A 108 -21.59 -3.86 9.38
CA PRO A 108 -21.74 -2.87 10.43
C PRO A 108 -22.27 -1.54 9.85
N THR A 109 -23.18 -0.90 10.60
CA THR A 109 -23.82 0.34 10.17
C THR A 109 -22.74 1.42 9.90
N ASN A 110 -22.72 1.98 8.69
CA ASN A 110 -21.73 2.96 8.21
C ASN A 110 -20.30 2.44 7.96
N GLN A 111 -20.08 1.13 7.98
CA GLN A 111 -18.79 0.50 7.64
C GLN A 111 -19.00 -0.60 6.61
N GLU A 112 -19.16 -0.18 5.35
CA GLU A 112 -19.45 -1.07 4.22
C GLU A 112 -18.22 -1.84 3.71
N ASP A 113 -17.01 -1.35 3.97
CA ASP A 113 -15.75 -1.88 3.43
C ASP A 113 -14.66 -1.96 4.52
N ARG A 114 -13.79 -2.98 4.41
CA ARG A 114 -12.51 -3.14 5.15
C ARG A 114 -12.57 -2.84 6.66
N PHE A 115 -13.44 -3.55 7.35
CA PHE A 115 -13.55 -3.55 8.83
C PHE A 115 -12.71 -4.65 9.50
N ASP A 116 -11.93 -5.41 8.75
CA ASP A 116 -11.22 -6.60 9.22
C ASP A 116 -9.84 -6.32 9.83
N CYS A 117 -9.34 -5.07 9.73
CA CYS A 117 -8.03 -4.70 10.23
C CYS A 117 -8.10 -3.63 11.33
N LEU A 118 -7.73 -4.01 12.55
CA LEU A 118 -7.54 -3.07 13.69
C LEU A 118 -6.50 -1.97 13.38
N LEU A 119 -5.62 -2.16 12.40
CA LEU A 119 -4.65 -1.14 12.00
C LEU A 119 -5.26 -0.05 11.11
N HIS A 120 -6.39 -0.33 10.47
CA HIS A 120 -6.98 0.52 9.43
C HIS A 120 -7.28 1.96 9.91
N PRO A 121 -7.83 2.19 11.11
CA PRO A 121 -8.02 3.55 11.63
C PRO A 121 -6.71 4.32 11.76
N PHE A 122 -5.60 3.68 12.14
CA PHE A 122 -4.30 4.34 12.22
C PHE A 122 -3.76 4.73 10.84
N VAL A 123 -3.98 3.89 9.83
CA VAL A 123 -3.61 4.22 8.44
C VAL A 123 -4.40 5.46 7.99
N ASN A 124 -5.72 5.45 8.16
CA ASN A 124 -6.57 6.61 7.84
C ASN A 124 -6.14 7.86 8.60
N HIS A 125 -5.80 7.74 9.87
CA HIS A 125 -5.31 8.84 10.70
C HIS A 125 -4.01 9.44 10.15
N VAL A 126 -3.03 8.61 9.80
CA VAL A 126 -1.75 9.06 9.24
C VAL A 126 -1.94 9.73 7.87
N PHE A 127 -2.81 9.17 7.03
CA PHE A 127 -3.14 9.75 5.72
C PHE A 127 -3.82 11.12 5.86
N LEU A 128 -4.80 11.24 6.74
CA LEU A 128 -5.45 12.53 7.01
C LEU A 128 -4.45 13.58 7.50
N GLN A 129 -3.50 13.19 8.36
CA GLN A 129 -2.49 14.11 8.88
C GLN A 129 -1.47 14.55 7.80
N SER A 130 -1.07 13.62 6.93
CA SER A 130 -0.01 13.85 5.95
C SER A 130 -0.52 14.46 4.63
N LEU A 131 -1.71 14.09 4.19
CA LEU A 131 -2.25 14.41 2.88
C LEU A 131 -3.59 15.17 2.93
N GLY A 132 -4.21 15.30 4.10
CA GLY A 132 -5.52 15.95 4.24
C GLY A 132 -6.71 15.14 3.71
N ILE A 133 -6.48 13.87 3.34
CA ILE A 133 -7.49 12.90 2.88
C ILE A 133 -7.19 11.55 3.52
N SER A 134 -8.20 10.77 3.86
CA SER A 134 -7.99 9.40 4.38
C SER A 134 -7.48 8.45 3.30
N SER A 135 -6.95 7.29 3.71
CA SER A 135 -6.58 6.23 2.76
C SER A 135 -7.82 5.76 1.99
N ASP A 136 -8.96 5.64 2.66
CA ASP A 136 -10.24 5.30 2.02
C ASP A 136 -10.74 6.39 1.06
N GLY A 137 -10.46 7.66 1.35
CA GLY A 137 -10.72 8.77 0.44
C GLY A 137 -9.88 8.69 -0.83
N TYR A 138 -8.62 8.26 -0.73
CA TYR A 138 -7.76 7.98 -1.89
C TYR A 138 -8.34 6.84 -2.74
N ILE A 139 -8.79 5.76 -2.11
CA ILE A 139 -9.46 4.63 -2.79
C ILE A 139 -10.76 5.09 -3.46
N SER A 140 -11.57 5.87 -2.74
CA SER A 140 -12.83 6.41 -3.26
C SER A 140 -12.60 7.27 -4.50
N SER A 141 -11.49 8.00 -4.56
CA SER A 141 -11.10 8.77 -5.76
C SER A 141 -10.87 7.87 -6.97
N ASN A 142 -10.30 6.68 -6.79
CA ASN A 142 -10.17 5.68 -7.87
C ASN A 142 -11.53 5.11 -8.29
N ILE A 143 -12.43 4.85 -7.33
CA ILE A 143 -13.77 4.33 -7.63
C ILE A 143 -14.62 5.36 -8.37
N ILE A 144 -14.51 6.65 -8.02
CA ILE A 144 -15.13 7.76 -8.75
C ILE A 144 -14.63 7.80 -10.20
N ARG A 145 -13.31 7.69 -10.42
CA ARG A 145 -12.73 7.66 -11.78
C ARG A 145 -13.31 6.53 -12.63
N ASN A 146 -13.63 5.40 -12.01
CA ASN A 146 -14.25 4.24 -12.65
C ASN A 146 -15.78 4.34 -12.79
N ARG A 147 -16.40 5.47 -12.40
CA ARG A 147 -17.85 5.76 -12.40
C ARG A 147 -18.69 4.82 -11.52
N ASN A 148 -18.08 4.18 -10.53
CA ASN A 148 -18.73 3.22 -9.64
C ASN A 148 -19.15 3.83 -8.28
N LEU A 149 -18.84 5.10 -8.02
CA LEU A 149 -19.20 5.83 -6.79
C LEU A 149 -19.44 7.31 -7.13
N ARG A 150 -20.52 7.92 -6.62
CA ARG A 150 -20.74 9.35 -6.85
C ARG A 150 -19.86 10.19 -5.93
N ARG A 151 -19.45 11.37 -6.40
CA ARG A 151 -18.60 12.29 -5.62
C ARG A 151 -19.22 12.66 -4.27
N ASN A 152 -20.52 12.90 -4.22
CA ASN A 152 -21.21 13.29 -2.99
C ASN A 152 -21.21 12.16 -1.95
N GLU A 153 -21.39 10.91 -2.39
CA GLU A 153 -21.34 9.72 -1.54
C GLU A 153 -19.93 9.54 -0.96
N ALA A 154 -18.91 9.68 -1.80
CA ALA A 154 -17.51 9.62 -1.35
C ALA A 154 -17.17 10.70 -0.33
N LEU A 155 -17.67 11.93 -0.51
CA LEU A 155 -17.48 13.02 0.43
C LEU A 155 -18.18 12.76 1.78
N LEU A 156 -19.37 12.15 1.77
CA LEU A 156 -20.03 11.75 3.01
C LEU A 156 -19.22 10.70 3.77
N LYS A 157 -18.68 9.70 3.07
CA LYS A 157 -17.79 8.67 3.65
C LYS A 157 -16.53 9.30 4.25
N GLU A 158 -15.84 10.15 3.49
CA GLU A 158 -14.62 10.85 3.95
C GLU A 158 -14.90 11.75 5.17
N ASN A 159 -16.01 12.47 5.17
CA ASN A 159 -16.40 13.32 6.31
C ASN A 159 -16.75 12.49 7.55
N HIS A 160 -17.31 11.30 7.38
CA HIS A 160 -17.55 10.38 8.48
C HIS A 160 -16.23 9.91 9.10
N ILE A 161 -15.30 9.41 8.28
CA ILE A 161 -13.97 8.96 8.72
C ILE A 161 -13.24 10.08 9.46
N ARG A 162 -13.22 11.30 8.90
CA ARG A 162 -12.57 12.45 9.54
C ARG A 162 -13.10 12.75 10.95
N LYS A 163 -14.37 12.44 11.22
CA LYS A 163 -15.01 12.64 12.52
C LYS A 163 -14.77 11.49 13.49
N THR A 164 -14.64 10.25 13.00
CA THR A 164 -14.59 9.05 13.85
C THR A 164 -13.19 8.49 14.07
N VAL A 165 -12.26 8.69 13.13
CA VAL A 165 -10.96 8.02 13.11
C VAL A 165 -10.14 8.21 14.39
N GLU A 166 -10.19 9.39 15.01
CA GLU A 166 -9.47 9.66 16.25
C GLU A 166 -10.02 8.82 17.41
N LYS A 167 -11.34 8.72 17.50
CA LYS A 167 -12.03 7.90 18.50
C LYS A 167 -11.76 6.43 18.26
N GLU A 168 -11.80 5.97 17.01
CA GLU A 168 -11.50 4.59 16.64
C GLU A 168 -10.07 4.20 17.03
N CYS A 169 -9.07 5.03 16.72
CA CYS A 169 -7.69 4.80 17.15
C CYS A 169 -7.56 4.71 18.67
N ARG A 170 -8.22 5.60 19.42
CA ARG A 170 -8.21 5.57 20.90
C ARG A 170 -8.87 4.30 21.45
N ASN A 171 -9.97 3.86 20.85
CA ASN A 171 -10.63 2.62 21.24
C ASN A 171 -9.68 1.43 21.09
N ILE A 172 -8.97 1.34 19.96
CA ILE A 172 -8.03 0.25 19.71
C ILE A 172 -6.81 0.31 20.65
N ILE A 173 -6.29 1.51 20.93
CA ILE A 173 -5.21 1.69 21.91
C ILE A 173 -5.62 1.15 23.29
N ASN A 174 -6.85 1.45 23.71
CA ASN A 174 -7.40 0.99 24.99
C ASN A 174 -7.63 -0.53 24.99
N GLU A 175 -8.14 -1.08 23.88
CA GLU A 175 -8.38 -2.52 23.73
C GLU A 175 -7.09 -3.33 23.81
N LEU A 176 -5.99 -2.81 23.24
CA LEU A 176 -4.68 -3.45 23.23
C LEU A 176 -3.80 -3.12 24.44
N ASP A 177 -4.32 -2.36 25.41
CA ASP A 177 -3.60 -1.88 26.60
C ASP A 177 -2.30 -1.11 26.29
N LEU A 178 -2.26 -0.36 25.18
CA LEU A 178 -1.09 0.39 24.74
C LEU A 178 -1.02 1.78 25.39
N LYS A 179 -1.06 1.85 26.72
CA LYS A 179 -1.13 3.10 27.50
C LYS A 179 -0.03 4.11 27.20
N ASP A 180 1.15 3.63 26.80
CA ASP A 180 2.31 4.48 26.50
C ASP A 180 2.31 5.03 25.07
N TYR A 181 1.38 4.59 24.22
CA TYR A 181 1.34 5.01 22.83
C TYR A 181 0.77 6.43 22.67
N LYS A 182 1.64 7.35 22.25
CA LYS A 182 1.27 8.73 21.94
C LYS A 182 0.81 8.83 20.49
N MET A 183 -0.50 8.91 20.29
CA MET A 183 -1.06 9.13 18.96
C MET A 183 -0.68 10.52 18.43
N PRO A 184 -0.23 10.63 17.17
CA PRO A 184 0.06 11.93 16.56
C PRO A 184 -1.22 12.77 16.46
N ILE A 185 -1.11 14.10 16.53
CA ILE A 185 -2.27 15.00 16.47
C ILE A 185 -2.53 15.40 15.02
N ILE A 186 -3.78 15.22 14.55
CA ILE A 186 -4.21 15.78 13.26
C ILE A 186 -4.14 17.31 13.38
N LYS A 187 -3.23 17.93 12.62
CA LYS A 187 -3.19 19.39 12.51
C LYS A 187 -4.52 19.83 11.92
N LYS A 188 -5.32 20.60 12.67
CA LYS A 188 -6.50 21.25 12.10
C LYS A 188 -6.00 22.18 11.00
N SER A 189 -6.41 21.94 9.75
CA SER A 189 -6.22 22.94 8.71
C SER A 189 -7.05 24.14 9.11
N TYR A 190 -6.40 25.28 9.33
CA TYR A 190 -7.10 26.55 9.44
C TYR A 190 -7.84 26.78 8.12
N ASN A 191 -9.16 26.94 8.20
CA ASN A 191 -9.98 27.45 7.11
C ASN A 191 -9.58 28.89 6.80
#